data_AF-A0A7R9V6M4-F1
#
_entry.id   AF-A0A7R9V6M4-F1
#
_cell.length_a   1.000
_cell.length_b   1.000
_cell.length_c   1.000
_cell.angle_alpha   90.00
_cell.angle_beta   90.00
_cell.angle_gamma   90.00
#
_symmetry.space_group_name_H-M   'P 1'
#
loop_
_entity.id
_entity.type
_entity.pdbx_description
1 polymer ?
#
loop_
_entity_poly.entity_id
_entity_poly.type
_entity_poly.pdbx_seq_one_letter_code
_entity_poly.pdbx_strand_id
1 'polypeptide(L)'
;AEWLVARRARDFALYSVSSALDPQSLLQTMRAHKDRNANLVMQLAPSAASSAVRTSDSVVLGQRRQQAGTPSASSVGVSTPSTPRGGVCGGSSVGSGSSGGGGDGSTGLVEMRACEIASTVMVDVVGCARVQGGGSVNVGLHRYTFHIASLVQILSGARSPFRPKLLLDKRDARVHVSLELSDLTRSPRARVAGLQLPAPPRALCAPDDVEELLPMLLLQDKDAAFRAAAA
;
A
#
# COMPACT_ATOMS: atom_id res chain seq x y z
N ALA A 1 29.34 8.40 17.18
CA ALA A 1 27.93 8.03 16.90
C ALA A 1 27.27 9.05 15.97
N GLU A 2 27.41 10.35 16.21
CA GLU A 2 26.84 11.42 15.37
C GLU A 2 27.26 11.37 13.89
N TRP A 3 28.50 10.97 13.58
CA TRP A 3 28.96 10.84 12.19
C TRP A 3 28.20 9.76 11.39
N LEU A 4 27.71 8.69 12.05
CA LEU A 4 26.91 7.63 11.43
C LEU A 4 25.47 8.10 11.18
N VAL A 5 24.93 8.91 12.09
CA VAL A 5 23.63 9.58 11.95
C VAL A 5 23.68 10.57 10.79
N ALA A 6 24.71 11.41 10.72
CA ALA A 6 24.94 12.34 9.62
C ALA A 6 25.15 11.63 8.28
N ARG A 7 25.82 10.48 8.26
CA ARG A 7 26.01 9.67 7.04
C ARG A 7 24.69 9.05 6.56
N ARG A 8 23.86 8.53 7.47
CA ARG A 8 22.51 7.99 7.14
C ARG A 8 21.55 9.09 6.69
N ALA A 9 21.55 10.25 7.36
CA ALA A 9 20.77 11.42 6.93
C ALA A 9 21.21 11.92 5.55
N ARG A 10 22.52 11.89 5.27
CA ARG A 10 23.08 12.19 3.95
C ARG A 10 22.68 11.16 2.91
N ASP A 11 22.65 9.87 3.22
CA ASP A 11 22.17 8.83 2.31
C ASP A 11 20.68 9.05 1.98
N PHE A 12 19.86 9.43 2.96
CA PHE A 12 18.47 9.83 2.72
C PHE A 12 18.33 11.07 1.81
N ALA A 13 19.23 12.05 1.91
CA ALA A 13 19.28 13.22 1.02
C ALA A 13 19.83 12.90 -0.38
N LEU A 14 20.71 11.90 -0.51
CA LEU A 14 21.31 11.51 -1.80
C LEU A 14 20.34 10.74 -2.70
N TYR A 15 19.34 10.04 -2.13
CA TYR A 15 18.25 9.42 -2.88
C TYR A 15 17.09 10.40 -3.20
N SER A 16 17.16 11.65 -2.74
CA SER A 16 16.03 12.60 -2.78
C SER A 16 16.07 13.65 -3.89
N VAL A 17 16.72 13.38 -5.03
CA VAL A 17 16.72 14.37 -6.15
C VAL A 17 15.29 14.64 -6.66
N SER A 18 14.30 13.79 -6.33
CA SER A 18 12.89 13.99 -6.72
C SER A 18 11.84 13.64 -5.66
N SER A 19 12.23 13.12 -4.50
CA SER A 19 11.31 12.87 -3.39
C SER A 19 12.02 12.93 -2.05
N ALA A 20 11.87 14.04 -1.34
CA ALA A 20 12.28 14.11 0.06
C ALA A 20 11.45 13.12 0.88
N LEU A 21 12.14 12.29 1.66
CA LEU A 21 11.54 11.48 2.71
C LEU A 21 11.14 12.43 3.83
N ASP A 22 9.85 12.75 3.91
CA ASP A 22 9.30 13.57 4.98
C ASP A 22 9.42 12.81 6.34
N PRO A 23 9.98 13.44 7.39
CA PRO A 23 10.11 12.85 8.73
C PRO A 23 8.84 12.23 9.28
N GLN A 24 7.69 12.91 9.07
CA GLN A 24 6.41 12.44 9.55
C GLN A 24 6.01 11.15 8.82
N SER A 25 6.24 11.11 7.52
CA SER A 25 6.03 9.91 6.70
C SER A 25 6.88 8.73 7.18
N LEU A 26 8.15 8.97 7.53
CA LEU A 26 9.03 7.94 8.07
C LEU A 26 8.55 7.44 9.43
N LEU A 27 8.21 8.35 10.35
CA LEU A 27 7.69 8.00 11.67
C LEU A 27 6.41 7.18 11.56
N GLN A 28 5.48 7.59 10.70
CA GLN A 28 4.24 6.87 10.48
C GLN A 28 4.48 5.51 9.83
N THR A 29 5.47 5.38 8.96
CA THR A 29 5.90 4.07 8.42
C THR A 29 6.43 3.16 9.52
N MET A 30 7.30 3.67 10.40
CA MET A 30 7.82 2.91 11.54
C MET A 30 6.71 2.49 12.50
N ARG A 31 5.74 3.37 12.77
CA ARG A 31 4.54 3.05 13.56
C ARG A 31 3.66 2.00 12.88
N ALA A 32 3.42 2.13 11.58
CA ALA A 32 2.66 1.13 10.82
C ALA A 32 3.33 -0.26 10.90
N HIS A 33 4.66 -0.31 10.83
CA HIS A 33 5.40 -1.54 11.03
C HIS A 33 5.25 -2.08 12.45
N LYS A 34 5.50 -1.26 13.47
CA LYS A 34 5.47 -1.67 14.89
C LYS A 34 4.07 -2.07 15.36
N ASP A 35 3.06 -1.27 15.05
CA ASP A 35 1.72 -1.38 15.64
C ASP A 35 0.81 -2.31 14.81
N ARG A 36 1.03 -2.38 13.50
CA ARG A 36 0.19 -3.17 12.57
C ARG A 36 0.95 -4.32 11.92
N ASN A 37 2.21 -4.54 12.29
CA ASN A 37 3.08 -5.50 11.63
C ASN A 37 3.12 -5.30 10.10
N ALA A 38 2.96 -4.07 9.62
CA ALA A 38 2.96 -3.78 8.20
C ALA A 38 4.35 -4.01 7.62
N ASN A 39 4.47 -4.85 6.60
CA ASN A 39 5.75 -5.10 5.92
C ASN A 39 5.88 -4.37 4.59
N LEU A 40 4.78 -3.78 4.14
CA LEU A 40 4.70 -2.89 3.00
C LEU A 40 3.91 -1.65 3.42
N VAL A 41 4.49 -0.47 3.23
CA VAL A 41 3.78 0.80 3.43
C VAL A 41 3.72 1.52 2.10
N MET A 42 2.51 1.88 1.64
CA MET A 42 2.30 2.64 0.41
C MET A 42 1.79 4.04 0.72
N GLN A 43 2.25 5.03 -0.03
CA GLN A 43 1.71 6.38 0.10
C GLN A 43 0.45 6.55 -0.75
N LEU A 44 -0.57 7.15 -0.13
CA LEU A 44 -1.90 7.34 -0.70
C LEU A 44 -2.25 8.81 -0.75
N ALA A 45 -3.02 9.19 -1.77
CA ALA A 45 -3.72 10.45 -1.82
C ALA A 45 -5.24 10.21 -1.99
N PRO A 46 -6.10 10.89 -1.23
CA PRO A 46 -7.53 10.87 -1.49
C PRO A 46 -7.81 11.65 -2.79
N SER A 47 -8.74 11.15 -3.59
CA SER A 47 -9.24 11.86 -4.75
C SER A 47 -10.75 11.70 -4.87
N ALA A 48 -11.44 12.83 -5.03
CA ALA A 48 -12.83 12.87 -5.46
C ALA A 48 -12.96 12.75 -7.00
N ALA A 49 -11.90 13.13 -7.72
CA ALA A 49 -11.88 13.15 -9.17
C ALA A 49 -11.55 11.76 -9.73
N SER A 50 -12.46 11.22 -10.55
CA SER A 50 -12.21 9.98 -11.30
C SER A 50 -11.08 10.12 -12.31
N SER A 51 -10.78 11.34 -12.77
CA SER A 51 -9.63 11.64 -13.62
C SER A 51 -8.29 11.39 -12.90
N ALA A 52 -8.22 11.57 -11.58
CA ALA A 52 -6.99 11.35 -10.81
C ALA A 52 -6.53 9.89 -10.82
N VAL A 53 -7.48 8.96 -10.99
CA VAL A 53 -7.18 7.54 -11.17
C VAL A 53 -6.41 7.31 -12.48
N ARG A 54 -6.75 8.05 -13.53
CA ARG A 54 -6.06 7.98 -14.82
C ARG A 54 -4.68 8.60 -14.75
N THR A 55 -4.53 9.73 -14.06
CA THR A 55 -3.24 10.40 -13.91
C THR A 55 -2.28 9.64 -12.99
N SER A 56 -2.83 9.01 -11.95
CA SER A 56 -2.05 8.23 -10.98
C SER A 56 -1.92 6.76 -11.39
N ASP A 57 -2.53 6.34 -12.50
CA ASP A 57 -2.57 4.97 -13.03
C ASP A 57 -2.92 3.87 -12.00
N SER A 58 -3.55 4.24 -10.86
CA SER A 58 -3.85 3.31 -9.77
C SER A 58 -5.00 3.77 -8.86
N VAL A 59 -5.67 2.78 -8.25
CA VAL A 59 -6.64 2.91 -7.17
C VAL A 59 -6.27 1.92 -6.07
N VAL A 60 -6.42 2.33 -4.82
CA VAL A 60 -6.18 1.48 -3.66
C VAL A 60 -7.50 1.15 -2.99
N LEU A 61 -7.78 -0.15 -2.89
CA LEU A 61 -8.99 -0.69 -2.28
C LEU A 61 -8.65 -1.48 -1.02
N GLY A 62 -9.55 -1.44 -0.04
CA GLY A 62 -9.50 -2.31 1.12
C GLY A 62 -9.93 -3.73 0.74
N GLN A 63 -9.05 -4.71 0.94
CA GLN A 63 -9.35 -6.12 0.80
C GLN A 63 -9.84 -6.66 2.15
N ARG A 64 -11.12 -7.01 2.23
CA ARG A 64 -11.63 -7.80 3.35
C ARG A 64 -11.13 -9.23 3.19
N ARG A 65 -10.23 -9.66 4.07
CA ARG A 65 -9.79 -11.06 4.11
C ARG A 65 -11.01 -11.88 4.52
N GLN A 66 -11.55 -12.68 3.59
CA GLN A 66 -12.50 -13.72 3.95
C GLN A 66 -11.72 -14.67 4.85
N GLN A 67 -11.94 -14.58 6.15
CA GLN A 67 -11.45 -15.60 7.07
C GLN A 67 -12.02 -16.91 6.54
N ALA A 68 -11.14 -17.87 6.27
CA ALA A 68 -11.51 -19.21 5.87
C ALA A 68 -12.20 -19.88 7.07
N GLY A 69 -13.43 -19.46 7.35
CA GLY A 69 -14.31 -20.15 8.25
C GLY A 69 -14.58 -21.52 7.66
N THR A 70 -14.39 -22.54 8.48
CA THR A 70 -14.93 -23.88 8.26
C THR A 70 -16.32 -23.77 7.64
N PRO A 71 -16.61 -24.46 6.51
CA PRO A 71 -17.91 -24.40 5.88
C PRO A 71 -18.96 -24.94 6.85
N SER A 72 -19.73 -24.04 7.47
CA SER A 72 -20.94 -24.41 8.16
C SER A 72 -21.95 -24.83 7.09
N ALA A 73 -22.19 -26.13 7.00
CA ALA A 73 -23.19 -26.71 6.12
C ALA A 73 -24.59 -26.23 6.54
N SER A 74 -25.08 -25.17 5.91
CA SER A 74 -26.49 -24.79 5.95
C SER A 74 -27.00 -24.55 4.54
N SER A 75 -27.73 -25.57 4.06
CA SER A 75 -28.74 -25.59 3.01
C SER A 75 -28.42 -24.98 1.64
N VAL A 76 -28.30 -25.92 0.68
CA VAL A 76 -28.56 -25.76 -0.75
C VAL A 76 -29.90 -25.06 -0.98
N GLY A 77 -29.84 -23.86 -1.55
CA GLY A 77 -30.96 -23.21 -2.23
C GLY A 77 -30.56 -22.98 -3.68
N VAL A 78 -31.00 -23.86 -4.57
CA VAL A 78 -30.89 -23.68 -6.03
C VAL A 78 -31.85 -22.57 -6.43
N SER A 79 -31.31 -21.41 -6.83
CA SER A 79 -32.03 -20.40 -7.59
C SER A 79 -31.39 -20.23 -8.96
N THR A 80 -32.19 -20.50 -9.98
CA THR A 80 -31.92 -20.39 -11.41
C THR A 80 -31.64 -18.94 -11.84
N PRO A 81 -30.98 -18.72 -13.01
CA PRO A 81 -30.56 -17.40 -13.45
C PRO A 81 -31.69 -16.69 -14.21
N SER A 82 -32.12 -15.52 -13.72
CA SER A 82 -32.90 -14.56 -14.50
C SER A 82 -32.20 -13.19 -14.50
N THR A 83 -31.88 -12.76 -15.73
CA THR A 83 -31.84 -11.40 -16.33
C THR A 83 -31.41 -10.19 -15.46
N PRO A 84 -30.53 -9.29 -15.98
CA PRO A 84 -29.96 -8.21 -15.18
C PRO A 84 -30.97 -7.08 -14.97
N ARG A 85 -31.44 -6.90 -13.74
CA ARG A 85 -32.18 -5.72 -13.32
C ARG A 85 -31.61 -5.21 -12.00
N GLY A 86 -31.03 -4.01 -12.06
CA GLY A 86 -30.79 -3.14 -10.90
C GLY A 86 -29.99 -3.77 -9.78
N GLY A 87 -28.67 -3.83 -9.95
CA GLY A 87 -27.75 -4.14 -8.85
C GLY A 87 -27.84 -3.07 -7.78
N VAL A 88 -28.71 -3.27 -6.80
CA VAL A 88 -28.70 -2.56 -5.53
C VAL A 88 -27.37 -2.92 -4.87
N CYS A 89 -26.47 -1.94 -4.81
CA CYS A 89 -25.21 -2.07 -4.08
C CYS A 89 -25.57 -2.37 -2.62
N GLY A 90 -25.44 -3.64 -2.20
CA GLY A 90 -25.62 -4.04 -0.81
C GLY A 90 -24.65 -3.26 0.06
N GLY A 91 -25.17 -2.25 0.76
CA GLY A 91 -24.41 -1.35 1.60
C GLY A 91 -23.85 -2.08 2.82
N SER A 92 -22.60 -2.54 2.72
CA SER A 92 -21.75 -2.74 3.89
C SER A 92 -20.99 -1.45 4.12
N SER A 93 -21.39 -0.70 5.14
CA SER A 93 -20.74 0.52 5.59
C SER A 93 -19.30 0.21 6.01
N VAL A 94 -18.31 0.67 5.24
CA VAL A 94 -16.94 0.82 5.75
C VAL A 94 -16.95 2.11 6.56
N GLY A 95 -17.22 1.97 7.86
CA GLY A 95 -17.21 3.08 8.80
C GLY A 95 -15.84 3.75 8.83
N SER A 96 -15.82 5.04 8.52
CA SER A 96 -14.75 5.93 8.94
C SER A 96 -14.97 6.21 10.42
N GLY A 97 -14.19 5.58 11.30
CA GLY A 97 -14.29 5.85 12.73
C GLY A 97 -13.64 4.81 13.64
N SER A 98 -12.67 5.30 14.41
CA SER A 98 -12.41 4.94 15.80
C SER A 98 -12.14 3.47 16.15
N SER A 99 -10.90 3.23 16.55
CA SER A 99 -10.46 2.34 17.64
C SER A 99 -11.59 1.84 18.56
N GLY A 100 -11.88 0.54 18.49
CA GLY A 100 -12.82 -0.13 19.40
C GLY A 100 -13.01 -1.61 19.10
N GLY A 101 -12.11 -2.45 19.62
CA GLY A 101 -12.44 -3.80 20.12
C GLY A 101 -12.75 -4.94 19.14
N GLY A 102 -11.81 -5.88 19.01
CA GLY A 102 -12.14 -7.30 19.14
C GLY A 102 -12.55 -8.08 17.90
N GLY A 103 -11.73 -8.08 16.85
CA GLY A 103 -11.84 -9.05 15.77
C GLY A 103 -10.73 -8.83 14.75
N ASP A 104 -9.70 -9.69 14.79
CA ASP A 104 -8.49 -9.63 13.94
C ASP A 104 -8.80 -10.01 12.48
N GLY A 105 -9.75 -9.30 11.88
CA GLY A 105 -10.00 -9.29 10.45
C GLY A 105 -9.08 -8.26 9.82
N SER A 106 -7.78 -8.56 9.75
CA SER A 106 -6.80 -7.66 9.11
C SER A 106 -7.28 -7.31 7.69
N THR A 107 -7.78 -6.10 7.49
CA THR A 107 -8.12 -5.58 6.16
C THR A 107 -6.80 -5.24 5.47
N GLY A 108 -6.47 -6.01 4.43
CA GLY A 108 -5.32 -5.70 3.58
C GLY A 108 -5.64 -4.52 2.67
N LEU A 109 -4.62 -3.84 2.16
CA LEU A 109 -4.80 -2.91 1.04
C LEU A 109 -4.26 -3.55 -0.22
N VAL A 110 -5.00 -3.41 -1.31
CA VAL A 110 -4.59 -3.86 -2.64
C VAL A 110 -4.58 -2.68 -3.56
N GLU A 111 -3.48 -2.52 -4.28
CA GLU A 111 -3.39 -1.57 -5.37
C GLU A 111 -3.81 -2.21 -6.69
N MET A 112 -4.67 -1.49 -7.41
CA MET A 112 -5.19 -1.86 -8.72
C MET A 112 -4.76 -0.83 -9.75
N ARG A 113 -4.23 -1.27 -10.88
CA ARG A 113 -3.82 -0.41 -11.99
C ARG A 113 -4.99 0.00 -12.87
N ALA A 114 -4.83 1.05 -13.68
CA ALA A 114 -5.87 1.48 -14.62
C ALA A 114 -6.32 0.36 -15.57
N CYS A 115 -5.39 -0.49 -16.03
CA CYS A 115 -5.73 -1.62 -16.91
C CYS A 115 -6.59 -2.69 -16.23
N GLU A 116 -6.58 -2.77 -14.90
CA GLU A 116 -7.33 -3.77 -14.12
C GLU A 116 -8.71 -3.28 -13.74
N ILE A 117 -8.89 -1.96 -13.69
CA ILE A 117 -10.18 -1.31 -13.51
C ILE A 117 -10.86 -0.97 -14.84
N ALA A 118 -10.29 -1.39 -15.97
CA ALA A 118 -10.83 -1.09 -17.29
C ALA A 118 -12.15 -1.82 -17.59
N SER A 119 -12.45 -2.91 -16.89
CA SER A 119 -13.72 -3.62 -17.06
C SER A 119 -14.87 -2.87 -16.40
N THR A 120 -16.06 -2.94 -16.99
CA THR A 120 -17.28 -2.30 -16.47
C THR A 120 -17.58 -2.73 -15.04
N VAL A 121 -17.45 -4.02 -14.74
CA VAL A 121 -17.62 -4.57 -13.39
C VAL A 121 -16.68 -3.90 -12.38
N MET A 122 -15.41 -3.70 -12.74
CA MET A 122 -14.45 -3.07 -11.84
C MET A 122 -14.68 -1.57 -11.70
N VAL A 123 -15.14 -0.89 -12.75
CA VAL A 123 -15.59 0.51 -12.66
C VAL A 123 -16.72 0.64 -11.66
N ASP A 124 -17.70 -0.28 -11.68
CA ASP A 124 -18.81 -0.28 -10.73
C ASP A 124 -18.35 -0.56 -9.29
N VAL A 125 -17.40 -1.48 -9.10
CA VAL A 125 -16.79 -1.76 -7.79
C VAL A 125 -16.08 -0.52 -7.23
N VAL A 126 -15.29 0.17 -8.05
CA VAL A 126 -14.63 1.43 -7.65
C VAL A 126 -15.67 2.52 -7.38
N GLY A 127 -16.75 2.58 -8.17
CA GLY A 127 -17.88 3.48 -7.96
C GLY A 127 -18.56 3.24 -6.60
N CYS A 128 -18.82 1.99 -6.25
CA CYS A 128 -19.37 1.61 -4.96
C CYS A 128 -18.42 1.96 -3.82
N ALA A 129 -17.13 1.64 -3.96
CA ALA A 129 -16.11 2.00 -2.96
C ALA A 129 -16.03 3.51 -2.76
N ARG A 130 -16.16 4.30 -3.84
CA ARG A 130 -16.20 5.76 -3.77
C ARG A 130 -17.42 6.27 -3.00
N VAL A 131 -18.61 5.74 -3.28
CA VAL A 131 -19.84 6.12 -2.57
C VAL A 131 -19.73 5.78 -1.09
N GLN A 132 -19.20 4.61 -0.75
CA GLN A 132 -18.94 4.20 0.63
C GLN A 132 -17.89 5.08 1.31
N GLY A 133 -16.87 5.53 0.56
CA GLY A 133 -15.82 6.45 1.00
C GLY A 133 -16.19 7.93 0.98
N GLY A 134 -17.49 8.26 1.00
CA GLY A 134 -17.96 9.66 1.06
C GLY A 134 -17.69 10.47 -0.22
N GLY A 135 -17.67 9.81 -1.38
CA GLY A 135 -17.39 10.44 -2.67
C GLY A 135 -15.91 10.48 -3.05
N SER A 136 -15.03 9.91 -2.23
CA SER A 136 -13.57 9.87 -2.49
C SER A 136 -13.04 8.43 -2.59
N VAL A 137 -11.96 8.25 -3.35
CA VAL A 137 -11.17 7.02 -3.42
C VAL A 137 -9.71 7.33 -3.16
N ASN A 138 -8.96 6.37 -2.63
CA ASN A 138 -7.51 6.51 -2.49
C ASN A 138 -6.82 6.09 -3.79
N VAL A 139 -5.87 6.90 -4.24
CA VAL A 139 -4.96 6.57 -5.35
C VAL A 139 -3.56 6.33 -4.82
N GLY A 140 -2.82 5.42 -5.44
CA GLY A 140 -1.43 5.13 -5.08
C GLY A 140 -0.49 6.19 -5.67
N LEU A 141 0.46 6.66 -4.86
CA LEU A 141 1.49 7.61 -5.30
C LEU A 141 2.76 6.92 -5.83
N HIS A 142 2.72 5.59 -6.05
CA HIS A 142 3.85 4.74 -6.47
C HIS A 142 5.10 4.85 -5.58
N ARG A 143 4.90 5.21 -4.31
CA ARG A 143 5.94 5.30 -3.30
C ARG A 143 5.71 4.23 -2.25
N TYR A 144 6.65 3.31 -2.16
CA TYR A 144 6.57 2.14 -1.29
C TYR A 144 7.77 2.09 -0.37
N THR A 145 7.52 1.77 0.89
CA THR A 145 8.55 1.45 1.87
C THR A 145 8.39 -0.02 2.27
N PHE A 146 9.50 -0.75 2.27
CA PHE A 146 9.52 -2.18 2.52
C PHE A 146 10.32 -2.52 3.77
N HIS A 147 9.83 -3.48 4.53
CA HIS A 147 10.68 -4.19 5.48
C HIS A 147 11.50 -5.25 4.71
N ILE A 148 12.83 -5.08 4.64
CA ILE A 148 13.72 -5.86 3.75
C ILE A 148 13.57 -7.38 3.96
N ALA A 149 13.62 -7.85 5.21
CA ALA A 149 13.51 -9.28 5.48
C ALA A 149 12.16 -9.86 5.02
N SER A 150 11.08 -9.09 5.16
CA SER A 150 9.77 -9.50 4.65
C SER A 150 9.69 -9.46 3.13
N LEU A 151 10.35 -8.50 2.48
CA LEU A 151 10.43 -8.45 1.03
C LEU A 151 11.11 -9.73 0.51
N VAL A 152 12.25 -10.13 1.09
CA VAL A 152 12.91 -11.40 0.74
C VAL A 152 11.94 -12.58 0.88
N GLN A 153 11.17 -12.67 1.96
CA GLN A 153 10.18 -13.74 2.15
C GLN A 153 9.03 -13.71 1.12
N ILE A 154 8.64 -12.53 0.65
CA ILE A 154 7.62 -12.36 -0.40
C ILE A 154 8.20 -12.82 -1.75
N LEU A 155 9.44 -12.40 -2.07
CA LEU A 155 10.11 -12.70 -3.32
C LEU A 155 10.54 -14.17 -3.43
N SER A 156 11.04 -14.77 -2.35
CA SER A 156 11.49 -16.17 -2.31
C SER A 156 10.34 -17.19 -2.21
N GLY A 157 9.09 -16.74 -2.14
CA GLY A 157 7.94 -17.63 -2.14
C GLY A 157 7.81 -18.41 -3.46
N ALA A 158 7.55 -19.71 -3.39
CA ALA A 158 7.37 -20.58 -4.56
C ALA A 158 6.23 -20.15 -5.51
N ARG A 159 5.35 -19.26 -5.04
CA ARG A 159 4.33 -18.57 -5.85
C ARG A 159 4.63 -17.08 -5.82
N SER A 160 5.54 -16.67 -6.69
CA SER A 160 5.81 -15.26 -6.96
C SER A 160 4.48 -14.57 -7.32
N PRO A 161 4.11 -13.46 -6.64
CA PRO A 161 2.89 -12.73 -6.98
C PRO A 161 3.02 -11.93 -8.28
N PHE A 162 4.24 -11.83 -8.83
CA PHE A 162 4.49 -10.97 -9.98
C PHE A 162 3.91 -11.56 -11.26
N ARG A 163 3.14 -10.72 -11.95
CA ARG A 163 2.71 -10.98 -13.32
C ARG A 163 3.73 -10.30 -14.23
N PRO A 164 4.60 -11.05 -14.91
CA PRO A 164 5.59 -10.44 -15.79
C PRO A 164 4.88 -9.65 -16.89
N LYS A 165 5.21 -8.36 -17.01
CA LYS A 165 4.76 -7.53 -18.13
C LYS A 165 5.84 -7.50 -19.18
N LEU A 166 5.51 -7.98 -20.37
CA LEU A 166 6.39 -7.89 -21.54
C LEU A 166 6.22 -6.51 -22.17
N LEU A 167 7.28 -5.71 -22.10
CA LEU A 167 7.36 -4.42 -22.76
C LEU A 167 8.24 -4.60 -24.00
N LEU A 168 7.68 -4.40 -25.18
CA LEU A 168 8.46 -4.39 -26.41
C LEU A 168 9.06 -2.99 -26.58
N ASP A 169 10.38 -2.88 -26.48
CA ASP A 169 11.07 -1.65 -26.85
C ASP A 169 11.13 -1.57 -28.38
N LYS A 170 10.33 -0.64 -28.92
CA LYS A 170 10.21 -0.42 -30.36
C LYS A 170 11.51 0.11 -30.98
N ARG A 171 12.41 0.69 -30.19
CA ARG A 171 13.68 1.25 -30.69
C ARG A 171 14.72 0.17 -30.89
N ASP A 172 14.79 -0.79 -29.97
CA ASP A 172 15.88 -1.77 -29.89
C ASP A 172 15.45 -3.20 -30.24
N ALA A 173 14.18 -3.43 -30.60
CA ALA A 173 13.59 -4.76 -30.81
C ALA A 173 13.81 -5.74 -29.63
N ARG A 174 13.97 -5.19 -28.42
CA ARG A 174 14.17 -5.96 -27.18
C ARG A 174 12.85 -6.12 -26.45
N VAL A 175 12.67 -7.30 -25.86
CA VAL A 175 11.56 -7.58 -24.94
C VAL A 175 12.09 -7.37 -23.53
N HIS A 176 11.56 -6.36 -22.83
CA HIS A 176 11.82 -6.13 -21.42
C HIS A 176 10.76 -6.85 -20.60
N VAL A 177 11.18 -7.54 -19.55
CA VAL A 177 10.27 -8.06 -18.53
C VAL A 177 10.23 -7.05 -17.40
N SER A 178 9.09 -6.40 -17.22
CA SER A 178 8.83 -5.51 -16.09
C SER A 178 8.03 -6.24 -15.02
N LEU A 179 8.44 -6.06 -13.77
CA LEU A 179 7.73 -6.55 -12.59
C LEU A 179 7.13 -5.34 -11.88
N GLU A 180 5.83 -5.38 -11.60
CA GLU A 180 5.17 -4.24 -10.96
C GLU A 180 5.10 -4.40 -9.45
N LEU A 181 5.37 -3.30 -8.74
CA LEU A 181 5.26 -3.27 -7.28
C LEU A 181 3.81 -3.42 -6.78
N SER A 182 2.82 -3.09 -7.62
CA SER A 182 1.40 -3.33 -7.34
C SER A 182 1.10 -4.82 -7.13
N ASP A 183 1.85 -5.73 -7.78
CA ASP A 183 1.69 -7.17 -7.58
C ASP A 183 2.12 -7.60 -6.17
N LEU A 184 3.11 -6.94 -5.57
CA LEU A 184 3.52 -7.23 -4.19
C LEU A 184 2.37 -7.01 -3.21
N THR A 185 1.52 -6.01 -3.46
CA THR A 185 0.36 -5.69 -2.61
C THR A 185 -0.68 -6.82 -2.56
N ARG A 186 -0.64 -7.74 -3.54
CA ARG A 186 -1.55 -8.90 -3.65
C ARG A 186 -1.02 -10.15 -3.00
N SER A 187 0.26 -10.15 -2.63
CA SER A 187 0.84 -11.30 -1.96
C SER A 187 0.07 -11.55 -0.67
N PRO A 188 -0.36 -12.79 -0.38
CA PRO A 188 -0.99 -13.11 0.91
C PRO A 188 -0.02 -12.93 2.09
N ARG A 189 1.28 -12.76 1.81
CA ARG A 189 2.32 -12.43 2.79
C ARG A 189 2.54 -10.93 2.93
N ALA A 190 2.01 -10.10 2.02
CA ALA A 190 2.08 -8.65 2.15
C ALA A 190 1.02 -8.18 3.14
N ARG A 191 1.47 -7.45 4.16
CA ARG A 191 0.68 -6.73 5.14
C ARG A 191 0.84 -5.26 4.80
N VAL A 192 -0.04 -4.81 3.92
CA VAL A 192 0.03 -3.49 3.32
C VAL A 192 -0.67 -2.47 4.20
N ALA A 193 0.06 -1.44 4.64
CA ALA A 193 -0.52 -0.27 5.27
C ALA A 193 -0.50 0.92 4.30
N GLY A 194 -1.61 1.64 4.27
CA GLY A 194 -1.78 2.83 3.46
C GLY A 194 -1.46 4.03 4.31
N LEU A 195 -0.55 4.85 3.83
CA LEU A 195 -0.16 6.08 4.48
C LEU A 195 -0.69 7.26 3.69
N GLN A 196 -1.73 7.90 4.22
CA GLN A 196 -2.20 9.15 3.66
C GLN A 196 -1.24 10.26 4.04
N LEU A 197 -0.57 10.84 3.05
CA LEU A 197 0.33 11.95 3.30
C LEU A 197 -0.45 13.26 3.48
N PRO A 198 -0.05 14.12 4.43
CA PRO A 198 -0.49 15.52 4.42
C PRO A 198 0.04 16.17 3.14
N ALA A 199 -0.84 16.84 2.40
CA ALA A 199 -0.44 17.58 1.21
C ALA A 199 0.06 18.99 1.60
N PRO A 200 1.20 19.47 1.05
CA PRO A 200 2.28 18.77 0.36
C PRO A 200 3.36 18.22 1.34
N PRO A 201 4.12 17.18 0.97
CA PRO A 201 5.20 16.63 1.81
C PRO A 201 6.29 17.69 2.07
N ARG A 202 6.70 17.84 3.34
CA ARG A 202 7.80 18.74 3.73
C ARG A 202 9.12 18.12 3.29
N ALA A 203 9.91 18.87 2.52
CA ALA A 203 11.24 18.44 2.16
C ALA A 203 12.24 18.74 3.29
N LEU A 204 13.12 17.78 3.56
CA LEU A 204 14.28 17.94 4.43
C LEU A 204 15.30 18.81 3.72
N CYS A 205 15.22 20.12 3.94
CA CYS A 205 16.06 21.10 3.23
C CYS A 205 16.95 21.90 4.17
N ALA A 206 16.62 21.94 5.46
CA ALA A 206 17.33 22.70 6.48
C ALA A 206 18.04 21.79 7.49
N PRO A 207 19.16 22.24 8.10
CA PRO A 207 19.81 21.52 9.19
C PRO A 207 18.87 21.20 10.36
N ASP A 208 17.96 22.12 10.69
CA ASP A 208 16.97 21.94 11.75
C ASP A 208 16.06 20.72 11.49
N ASP A 209 15.79 20.39 10.22
CA ASP A 209 14.99 19.23 9.87
C ASP A 209 15.72 17.90 10.21
N VAL A 210 17.05 17.91 10.24
CA VAL A 210 17.88 16.76 10.64
C VAL A 210 17.88 16.61 12.16
N GLU A 211 17.87 17.72 12.90
CA GLU A 211 17.73 17.72 14.35
C GLU A 211 16.38 17.16 14.80
N GLU A 212 15.30 17.40 14.03
CA GLU A 212 13.99 16.77 14.27
C GLU A 212 14.04 15.22 14.13
N LEU A 213 14.92 14.69 13.27
CA LEU A 213 15.07 13.25 13.03
C LEU A 213 15.94 12.53 14.06
N LEU A 214 16.85 13.25 14.71
CA LEU A 214 17.87 12.70 15.61
C LEU A 214 17.29 11.82 16.73
N PRO A 215 16.22 12.23 17.46
CA PRO A 215 15.62 11.40 18.49
C PRO A 215 15.08 10.07 17.96
N MET A 216 14.53 10.05 16.75
CA MET A 216 14.02 8.82 16.13
C MET A 216 15.14 7.87 15.73
N LEU A 217 16.21 8.40 15.14
CA LEU A 217 17.39 7.61 14.77
C LEU A 217 18.05 7.01 16.02
N LEU A 218 18.14 7.77 17.11
CA LEU A 218 18.63 7.28 18.39
C LEU A 218 17.71 6.20 19.00
N LEU A 219 16.40 6.31 18.83
CA LEU A 219 15.45 5.29 19.26
C LEU A 219 15.64 3.98 18.46
N GLN A 220 15.83 4.11 17.14
CA GLN A 220 16.07 2.99 16.24
C GLN A 220 17.41 2.29 16.51
N ASP A 221 18.47 3.06 16.80
CA ASP A 221 19.79 2.48 17.13
C ASP A 221 19.79 1.73 18.47
N LYS A 222 18.87 2.07 19.38
CA LYS A 222 18.65 1.32 20.63
C LYS A 222 17.89 0.02 20.42
N ASP A 223 17.19 -0.13 19.29
CA ASP A 223 16.46 -1.35 18.95
C ASP A 223 17.45 -2.51 18.68
N ALA A 224 17.38 -3.54 19.52
CA ALA A 224 18.25 -4.72 19.40
C ALA A 224 18.00 -5.50 18.11
N ALA A 225 16.74 -5.54 17.63
CA ALA A 225 16.41 -6.22 16.38
C ALA A 225 17.02 -5.48 15.18
N PHE A 226 16.98 -4.14 15.20
CA PHE A 226 17.61 -3.33 14.17
C PHE A 226 19.13 -3.53 14.15
N ARG A 227 19.79 -3.52 15.32
CA ARG A 227 21.24 -3.77 15.41
C ARG A 227 21.62 -5.17 14.93
N ALA A 228 20.81 -6.18 15.23
CA ALA A 228 21.04 -7.55 14.79
C ALA A 228 20.90 -7.72 13.26
N ALA A 229 20.03 -6.94 12.62
CA ALA A 229 19.85 -6.97 11.16
C ALA A 229 20.92 -6.19 10.38
N ALA A 230 21.63 -5.28 11.03
CA ALA A 230 22.68 -4.44 10.43
C ALA A 230 24.10 -5.01 10.59
N ALA A 231 24.26 -6.06 11.40
CA ALA A 231 25.51 -6.79 11.63
C ALA A 231 25.64 -7.96 10.66
#